data_AF-A0A847YZH3-F1
#
_entry.id   AF-A0A847YZH3-F1
#
_cell.length_a   1.000
_cell.length_b   1.000
_cell.length_c   1.000
_cell.angle_alpha   90.00
_cell.angle_beta   90.00
_cell.angle_gamma   90.00
#
_symmetry.space_group_name_H-M   'P 1'
#
loop_
_entity.id
_entity.type
_entity.pdbx_description
1 polymer ?
#
loop_
_entity_poly.entity_id
_entity_poly.type
_entity_poly.pdbx_seq_one_letter_code
_entity_poly.pdbx_strand_id
1 'polypeptide(L)'
;MLLEQSPIKDLPAWYSLDTTENRFLLSVHKQGIIGSAEYYQLLINFLYSHINTQCPFIPPSADHEWGFGPIISEYQHPSLSDWLIYECSLPTPQGGEEYRVASTLSMIFRQLSEIKHPTNSNFPQMLEVHIDVDSSGRQHSIFVKIRPALSRWLDFNAGKGRELDIIKVMREVYILMRGSVEYIRKSNLNATIRSCEIKLVCPGNGCWLAPAATPYGQRVGEAYEMTPHNIDDIVQLLTLTVGVAKVDKLALEDYLNSHL
;
A
#
# COMPACT_ATOMS: atom_id res chain seq x y z
N MET A 1 0.90 -6.64 15.23
CA MET A 1 1.46 -7.17 16.49
C MET A 1 2.98 -7.42 16.38
N LEU A 2 3.73 -6.47 15.82
CA LEU A 2 5.20 -6.57 15.57
C LEU A 2 5.98 -5.37 16.12
N LEU A 3 5.33 -4.48 16.86
CA LEU A 3 5.92 -3.22 17.31
C LEU A 3 6.24 -3.19 18.81
N GLU A 4 6.16 -4.34 19.50
CA GLU A 4 6.33 -4.39 20.96
C GLU A 4 7.79 -4.40 21.42
N GLN A 5 8.77 -4.59 20.53
CA GLN A 5 10.16 -4.75 20.96
C GLN A 5 11.17 -4.12 19.97
N SER A 6 11.42 -2.81 20.08
CA SER A 6 12.76 -2.20 20.00
C SER A 6 12.67 -0.66 20.01
N PRO A 7 13.51 0.06 20.78
CA PRO A 7 13.60 1.52 20.67
C PRO A 7 14.47 1.85 19.45
N ILE A 8 13.86 1.87 18.27
CA ILE A 8 14.55 2.25 17.02
C ILE A 8 14.83 3.76 17.07
N LYS A 9 15.98 4.14 17.65
CA LYS A 9 16.42 5.54 17.81
C LYS A 9 16.86 6.21 16.50
N ASP A 10 16.99 5.44 15.42
CA ASP A 10 17.27 5.93 14.07
C ASP A 10 16.09 5.58 13.17
N LEU A 11 15.17 6.53 12.98
CA LEU A 11 13.88 6.21 12.37
C LEU A 11 14.03 5.77 10.90
N PRO A 12 13.64 4.53 10.56
CA PRO A 12 14.15 3.80 9.40
C PRO A 12 13.37 4.05 8.10
N ALA A 13 12.19 4.66 8.19
CA ALA A 13 11.30 5.05 7.09
C ALA A 13 10.31 6.09 7.63
N TRP A 14 9.81 6.96 6.76
CA TRP A 14 8.76 7.90 7.17
C TRP A 14 7.38 7.24 7.27
N TYR A 15 7.20 6.06 6.68
CA TYR A 15 6.00 5.26 6.83
C TYR A 15 6.28 3.76 6.65
N SER A 16 5.33 2.92 7.08
CA SER A 16 5.28 1.48 6.79
C SER A 16 3.86 1.06 6.45
N LEU A 17 3.74 0.03 5.62
CA LEU A 17 2.45 -0.52 5.19
C LEU A 17 2.25 -1.92 5.80
N ASP A 18 1.08 -2.14 6.39
CA ASP A 18 0.67 -3.44 6.92
C ASP A 18 -0.80 -3.70 6.56
N THR A 19 -1.16 -4.97 6.56
CA THR A 19 -2.52 -5.46 6.35
C THR A 19 -2.78 -6.57 7.36
N THR A 20 -3.86 -6.42 8.13
CA THR A 20 -4.28 -7.42 9.12
C THR A 20 -5.77 -7.68 8.97
N GLU A 21 -6.14 -8.94 8.76
CA GLU A 21 -7.52 -9.41 8.61
C GLU A 21 -8.30 -8.66 7.52
N ASN A 22 -8.96 -7.56 7.89
CA ASN A 22 -9.82 -6.74 7.06
C ASN A 22 -9.41 -5.26 7.06
N ARG A 23 -8.20 -4.93 7.48
CA ARG A 23 -7.72 -3.54 7.63
C ARG A 23 -6.41 -3.34 6.88
N PHE A 24 -6.30 -2.17 6.29
CA PHE A 24 -5.06 -1.57 5.86
C PHE A 24 -4.52 -0.69 7.00
N LEU A 25 -3.27 -0.92 7.39
CA LEU A 25 -2.59 -0.15 8.42
C LEU A 25 -1.46 0.63 7.77
N LEU A 26 -1.49 1.94 7.97
CA LEU A 26 -0.42 2.83 7.57
C LEU A 26 0.16 3.46 8.82
N SER A 27 1.42 3.14 9.13
CA SER A 27 2.13 3.82 10.21
C SER A 27 2.97 4.93 9.58
N VAL A 28 2.86 6.16 10.07
CA VAL A 28 3.65 7.32 9.61
C VAL A 28 4.40 7.89 10.78
N HIS A 29 5.70 8.12 10.61
CA HIS A 29 6.51 8.75 11.63
C HIS A 29 6.23 10.26 11.70
N LYS A 30 6.02 10.82 12.89
CA LYS A 30 5.59 12.23 13.07
C LYS A 30 6.53 13.26 12.44
N GLN A 31 7.84 13.00 12.45
CA GLN A 31 8.82 13.88 11.80
C GLN A 31 8.77 13.83 10.26
N GLY A 32 8.13 12.80 9.68
CA GLY A 32 7.93 12.67 8.23
C GLY A 32 6.71 13.43 7.73
N ILE A 33 5.80 13.83 8.63
CA ILE A 33 4.62 14.60 8.27
C ILE A 33 5.04 16.04 8.02
N ILE A 34 5.27 16.35 6.75
CA ILE A 34 5.58 17.71 6.29
C ILE A 34 4.34 18.20 5.54
N GLY A 35 3.59 19.10 6.18
CA GLY A 35 2.46 19.75 5.54
C GLY A 35 1.86 20.80 6.46
N SER A 36 1.78 22.04 5.98
CA SER A 36 0.89 23.05 6.57
C SER A 36 -0.57 22.66 6.27
N ALA A 37 -1.52 23.17 7.05
CA ALA A 37 -2.95 22.99 6.79
C ALA A 37 -3.37 23.39 5.36
N GLU A 38 -2.63 24.31 4.73
CA GLU A 38 -2.84 24.76 3.35
C GLU A 38 -2.55 23.67 2.30
N TYR A 39 -1.58 22.79 2.56
CA TYR A 39 -1.27 21.67 1.67
C TYR A 39 -2.42 20.66 1.61
N TYR A 40 -3.03 20.35 2.77
CA TYR A 40 -4.21 19.49 2.84
C TYR A 40 -5.35 20.07 2.00
N GLN A 41 -5.59 21.38 2.09
CA GLN A 41 -6.66 22.03 1.32
C GLN A 41 -6.44 21.94 -0.20
N LEU A 42 -5.20 22.09 -0.69
CA LEU A 42 -4.88 21.95 -2.12
C LEU A 42 -5.07 20.52 -2.62
N LEU A 43 -4.67 19.53 -1.82
CA LEU A 43 -4.81 18.11 -2.13
C LEU A 43 -6.30 17.71 -2.18
N ILE A 44 -7.08 18.18 -1.20
CA ILE A 44 -8.54 17.99 -1.15
C ILE A 44 -9.21 18.60 -2.39
N ASN A 45 -8.84 19.83 -2.77
CA ASN A 45 -9.39 20.49 -3.96
C ASN A 45 -9.02 19.76 -5.27
N PHE A 46 -7.79 19.24 -5.37
CA PHE A 46 -7.38 18.39 -6.48
C PHE A 46 -8.24 17.13 -6.56
N LEU A 47 -8.46 16.45 -5.44
CA LEU A 47 -9.23 15.21 -5.45
C LEU A 47 -10.71 15.44 -5.76
N TYR A 48 -11.32 16.51 -5.24
CA TYR A 48 -12.69 16.88 -5.62
C TYR A 48 -12.87 17.17 -7.11
N SER A 49 -11.81 17.62 -7.80
CA SER A 49 -11.85 17.87 -9.24
C SER A 49 -11.59 16.61 -10.09
N HIS A 50 -11.10 15.53 -9.49
CA HIS A 50 -10.70 14.31 -10.22
C HIS A 50 -11.44 13.05 -9.77
N ILE A 51 -12.10 13.08 -8.62
CA ILE A 51 -12.77 11.94 -8.02
C ILE A 51 -14.24 12.29 -7.81
N ASN A 52 -15.12 11.56 -8.51
CA ASN A 52 -16.56 11.67 -8.33
C ASN A 52 -17.02 10.82 -7.14
N THR A 53 -16.49 11.09 -5.94
CA THR A 53 -17.09 10.54 -4.72
C THR A 53 -18.33 11.37 -4.42
N GLN A 54 -19.52 10.76 -4.42
CA GLN A 54 -20.76 11.42 -3.95
C GLN A 54 -20.73 11.74 -2.43
N CYS A 55 -19.58 11.60 -1.78
CA CYS A 55 -19.36 11.74 -0.35
C CYS A 55 -18.41 12.91 -0.08
N PRO A 56 -18.70 13.79 0.90
CA PRO A 56 -17.78 14.84 1.28
C PRO A 56 -16.53 14.27 1.96
N PHE A 57 -15.41 14.96 1.76
CA PHE A 57 -14.19 14.77 2.51
C PHE A 57 -14.33 15.31 3.94
N ILE A 58 -14.04 14.45 4.91
CA ILE A 58 -13.93 14.75 6.35
C ILE A 58 -12.44 14.97 6.65
N PRO A 59 -12.01 16.17 7.06
CA PRO A 59 -10.62 16.41 7.41
C PRO A 59 -10.24 15.71 8.73
N PRO A 60 -8.93 15.44 8.95
CA PRO A 60 -8.45 14.96 10.24
C PRO A 60 -8.98 15.83 11.38
N SER A 61 -9.66 15.23 12.35
CA SER A 61 -10.20 15.90 13.54
C SER A 61 -9.77 15.15 14.80
N ALA A 62 -9.91 15.79 15.96
CA ALA A 62 -9.59 15.18 17.25
C ALA A 62 -10.48 13.97 17.58
N ASP A 63 -11.62 13.81 16.89
CA ASP A 63 -12.61 12.75 17.14
C ASP A 63 -12.35 11.47 16.32
N HIS A 64 -11.14 11.37 15.74
CA HIS A 64 -10.49 10.15 15.24
C HIS A 64 -10.94 9.54 13.90
N GLU A 65 -12.00 10.00 13.22
CA GLU A 65 -12.38 9.52 11.88
C GLU A 65 -12.23 10.58 10.77
N TRP A 66 -11.60 10.23 9.63
CA TRP A 66 -11.40 11.14 8.49
C TRP A 66 -11.27 10.42 7.13
N GLY A 67 -11.29 11.18 6.02
CA GLY A 67 -11.27 10.66 4.65
C GLY A 67 -12.51 11.02 3.83
N PHE A 68 -12.76 10.35 2.71
CA PHE A 68 -14.05 10.50 1.99
C PHE A 68 -15.16 9.78 2.77
N GLY A 69 -15.73 10.48 3.75
CA GLY A 69 -16.47 9.91 4.88
C GLY A 69 -15.56 9.25 5.93
N PRO A 70 -16.11 8.55 6.94
CA PRO A 70 -15.33 7.98 8.04
C PRO A 70 -14.58 6.71 7.61
N ILE A 71 -13.45 6.87 6.92
CA ILE A 71 -12.71 5.75 6.31
C ILE A 71 -11.46 5.39 7.11
N ILE A 72 -10.76 6.41 7.62
CA ILE A 72 -9.56 6.24 8.42
C ILE A 72 -9.92 6.51 9.87
N SER A 73 -9.53 5.60 10.76
CA SER A 73 -9.41 5.87 12.19
C SER A 73 -7.95 6.12 12.58
N GLU A 74 -7.70 7.16 13.39
CA GLU A 74 -6.38 7.36 14.01
C GLU A 74 -6.26 6.52 15.28
N TYR A 75 -5.23 5.68 15.33
CA TYR A 75 -4.89 4.86 16.49
C TYR A 75 -3.54 5.32 17.06
N GLN A 76 -3.55 5.77 18.32
CA GLN A 76 -2.31 6.01 19.06
C GLN A 76 -1.87 4.73 19.76
N HIS A 77 -0.80 4.12 19.26
CA HIS A 77 -0.22 2.95 19.90
C HIS A 77 0.51 3.36 21.18
N PRO A 78 0.19 2.77 22.35
CA PRO A 78 0.76 3.19 23.63
C PRO A 78 2.29 3.16 23.69
N SER A 79 2.92 2.23 22.97
CA SER A 79 4.38 2.08 22.92
C SER A 79 5.08 2.82 21.77
N LEU A 80 4.35 3.49 20.88
CA LEU A 80 4.92 4.19 19.71
C LEU A 80 4.51 5.67 19.69
N SER A 81 4.91 6.42 20.71
CA SER A 81 4.54 7.83 20.86
C SER A 81 4.96 8.72 19.67
N ASP A 82 5.96 8.31 18.90
CA ASP A 82 6.49 9.07 17.76
C ASP A 82 5.85 8.69 16.41
N TRP A 83 4.96 7.69 16.40
CA TRP A 83 4.26 7.22 15.22
C TRP A 83 2.77 7.55 15.29
N LEU A 84 2.20 7.92 14.14
CA LEU A 84 0.76 7.93 13.91
C LEU A 84 0.40 6.65 13.16
N ILE A 85 -0.61 5.93 13.63
CA ILE A 85 -1.11 4.75 12.93
C ILE A 85 -2.50 5.09 12.41
N TYR A 86 -2.63 5.04 11.09
CA TYR A 86 -3.90 5.16 10.40
C TYR A 86 -4.41 3.75 10.10
N GLU A 87 -5.60 3.46 10.59
CA GLU A 87 -6.32 2.24 10.28
C GLU A 87 -7.40 2.55 9.27
N CYS A 88 -7.42 1.82 8.17
CA CYS A 88 -8.44 1.93 7.14
C CYS A 88 -9.10 0.57 6.96
N SER A 89 -10.39 0.47 7.27
CA SER A 89 -11.14 -0.77 7.04
C SER A 89 -11.28 -1.00 5.54
N LEU A 90 -10.97 -2.22 5.10
CA LEU A 90 -11.18 -2.63 3.72
C LEU A 90 -12.69 -2.79 3.47
N PRO A 91 -13.16 -2.41 2.28
CA PRO A 91 -14.59 -2.39 1.97
C PRO A 91 -15.17 -3.80 1.99
N THR A 92 -16.48 -3.88 2.23
CA THR A 92 -17.25 -5.12 2.08
C THR A 92 -18.17 -5.00 0.87
N PRO A 93 -18.65 -6.12 0.28
CA PRO A 93 -19.39 -6.11 -0.99
C PRO A 93 -20.73 -5.37 -0.92
N GLN A 94 -21.21 -5.11 0.30
CA GLN A 94 -22.49 -4.49 0.59
C GLN A 94 -22.35 -3.00 0.90
N GLY A 95 -21.13 -2.51 1.12
CA GLY A 95 -20.87 -1.16 1.60
C GLY A 95 -20.85 -0.10 0.49
N GLY A 96 -20.46 -0.47 -0.73
CA GLY A 96 -20.22 0.52 -1.81
C GLY A 96 -19.13 1.53 -1.45
N GLU A 97 -18.24 1.17 -0.52
CA GLU A 97 -17.22 2.05 0.05
C GLU A 97 -15.88 1.96 -0.69
N GLU A 98 -15.77 1.08 -1.70
CA GLU A 98 -14.50 0.76 -2.33
C GLU A 98 -13.85 2.00 -2.97
N TYR A 99 -14.66 2.83 -3.62
CA TYR A 99 -14.21 4.11 -4.19
C TYR A 99 -13.78 5.09 -3.10
N ARG A 100 -14.50 5.13 -1.96
CA ARG A 100 -14.16 6.02 -0.84
C ARG A 100 -12.83 5.61 -0.20
N VAL A 101 -12.64 4.31 0.02
CA VAL A 101 -11.39 3.73 0.53
C VAL A 101 -10.23 4.00 -0.42
N ALA A 102 -10.35 3.65 -1.70
CA ALA A 102 -9.28 3.83 -2.68
C ALA A 102 -8.90 5.31 -2.87
N SER A 103 -9.89 6.22 -2.91
CA SER A 103 -9.66 7.66 -3.03
C SER A 103 -8.97 8.24 -1.80
N THR A 104 -9.35 7.74 -0.62
CA THR A 104 -8.72 8.13 0.64
C THR A 104 -7.27 7.64 0.70
N LEU A 105 -6.99 6.39 0.32
CA LEU A 105 -5.62 5.86 0.23
C LEU A 105 -4.76 6.59 -0.81
N SER A 106 -5.32 6.90 -1.99
CA SER A 106 -4.66 7.69 -3.04
C SER A 106 -4.16 9.03 -2.51
N MET A 107 -5.02 9.75 -1.78
CA MET A 107 -4.68 11.01 -1.14
C MET A 107 -3.49 10.85 -0.18
N ILE A 108 -3.57 9.87 0.72
CA ILE A 108 -2.53 9.66 1.71
C ILE A 108 -1.20 9.35 1.03
N PHE A 109 -1.19 8.40 0.07
CA PHE A 109 0.06 8.03 -0.57
C PHE A 109 0.67 9.18 -1.38
N ARG A 110 -0.17 10.01 -2.02
CA ARG A 110 0.32 11.22 -2.68
C ARG A 110 0.97 12.17 -1.68
N GLN A 111 0.39 12.37 -0.51
CA GLN A 111 1.02 13.16 0.55
C GLN A 111 2.36 12.55 0.98
N LEU A 112 2.41 11.24 1.19
CA LEU A 112 3.65 10.56 1.60
C LEU A 112 4.75 10.66 0.51
N SER A 113 4.36 10.70 -0.77
CA SER A 113 5.31 10.85 -1.88
C SER A 113 6.01 12.22 -1.91
N GLU A 114 5.42 13.26 -1.31
CA GLU A 114 6.05 14.58 -1.19
C GLU A 114 7.08 14.67 -0.05
N ILE A 115 7.25 13.63 0.76
CA ILE A 115 8.28 13.59 1.80
C ILE A 115 9.65 13.44 1.13
N LYS A 116 10.25 14.58 0.75
CA LYS A 116 11.48 14.66 -0.03
C LYS A 116 12.76 14.40 0.76
N HIS A 117 12.70 14.09 2.06
CA HIS A 117 13.90 13.83 2.85
C HIS A 117 14.35 12.38 2.68
N PRO A 118 15.47 12.13 1.97
CA PRO A 118 16.02 10.79 1.87
C PRO A 118 16.49 10.36 3.25
N THR A 119 15.93 9.28 3.77
CA THR A 119 16.48 8.63 4.96
C THR A 119 17.74 7.85 4.54
N ASN A 120 18.83 7.93 5.31
CA ASN A 120 20.05 7.13 5.10
C ASN A 120 19.86 5.64 5.41
N SER A 121 18.62 5.21 5.65
CA SER A 121 18.26 3.86 6.04
C SER A 121 18.40 2.88 4.87
N ASN A 122 19.09 1.77 5.12
CA ASN A 122 19.21 0.62 4.21
C ASN A 122 18.04 -0.36 4.33
N PHE A 123 16.93 0.08 4.90
CA PHE A 123 15.76 -0.73 5.16
C PHE A 123 14.96 -1.05 3.86
N PRO A 124 14.58 -2.32 3.60
CA PRO A 124 13.71 -2.70 2.48
C PRO A 124 12.34 -2.02 2.54
N GLN A 125 12.07 -1.03 1.69
CA GLN A 125 10.79 -0.33 1.70
C GLN A 125 10.27 0.06 0.30
N MET A 126 8.95 0.21 0.22
CA MET A 126 8.29 0.97 -0.84
C MET A 126 8.62 2.47 -0.69
N LEU A 127 9.01 3.13 -1.78
CA LEU A 127 9.30 4.56 -1.82
C LEU A 127 8.04 5.37 -2.07
N GLU A 128 7.31 4.98 -3.09
CA GLU A 128 6.13 5.69 -3.55
C GLU A 128 5.08 4.64 -3.89
N VAL A 129 3.86 4.88 -3.44
CA VAL A 129 2.67 4.23 -3.96
C VAL A 129 1.83 5.35 -4.54
N HIS A 130 1.33 5.20 -5.75
CA HIS A 130 0.35 6.12 -6.31
C HIS A 130 -0.84 5.29 -6.72
N ILE A 131 -2.04 5.77 -6.44
CA ILE A 131 -3.27 5.08 -6.81
C ILE A 131 -4.11 6.10 -7.57
N ASP A 132 -4.41 5.83 -8.82
CA ASP A 132 -5.32 6.66 -9.61
C ASP A 132 -6.67 5.97 -9.73
N VAL A 133 -7.69 6.69 -9.29
CA VAL A 133 -9.10 6.29 -9.45
C VAL A 133 -9.71 7.25 -10.45
N ASP A 134 -9.90 6.81 -11.70
CA ASP A 134 -10.59 7.63 -12.69
C ASP A 134 -12.06 7.81 -12.30
N SER A 135 -12.51 9.07 -12.31
CA SER A 135 -13.92 9.48 -12.19
C SER A 135 -14.88 8.74 -13.14
N SER A 136 -14.39 8.27 -14.29
CA SER A 136 -15.21 7.52 -15.26
C SER A 136 -15.40 6.05 -14.88
N GLY A 137 -14.63 5.55 -13.89
CA GLY A 137 -14.63 4.15 -13.46
C GLY A 137 -14.08 3.18 -14.50
N ARG A 138 -13.40 3.67 -15.55
CA ARG A 138 -12.93 2.85 -16.68
C ARG A 138 -11.45 2.51 -16.64
N GLN A 139 -10.66 3.26 -15.89
CA GLN A 139 -9.23 3.04 -15.76
C GLN A 139 -8.78 3.29 -14.33
N HIS A 140 -8.19 2.26 -13.73
CA HIS A 140 -7.52 2.38 -12.44
C HIS A 140 -6.03 2.15 -12.63
N SER A 141 -5.22 2.85 -11.86
CA SER A 141 -3.77 2.68 -11.86
C SER A 141 -3.29 2.52 -10.42
N ILE A 142 -2.30 1.66 -10.23
CA ILE A 142 -1.41 1.73 -9.07
C ILE A 142 -0.01 1.90 -9.62
N PHE A 143 0.84 2.70 -9.02
CA PHE A 143 2.25 2.75 -9.35
C PHE A 143 3.03 2.55 -8.07
N VAL A 144 4.11 1.78 -8.14
CA VAL A 144 4.94 1.54 -6.96
C VAL A 144 6.40 1.70 -7.33
N LYS A 145 7.11 2.53 -6.59
CA LYS A 145 8.56 2.64 -6.68
C LYS A 145 9.17 1.99 -5.45
N ILE A 146 10.21 1.18 -5.61
CA ILE A 146 10.84 0.47 -4.48
C ILE A 146 12.28 0.91 -4.23
N ARG A 147 12.78 0.78 -2.99
CA ARG A 147 14.19 1.05 -2.67
C ARG A 147 15.13 -0.07 -3.13
N PRO A 148 16.42 0.25 -3.35
CA PRO A 148 17.50 -0.73 -3.52
C PRO A 148 17.50 -1.89 -2.52
N ALA A 149 17.22 -1.60 -1.24
CA ALA A 149 17.20 -2.61 -0.20
C ALA A 149 16.06 -3.62 -0.38
N LEU A 150 14.90 -3.18 -0.87
CA LEU A 150 13.79 -4.07 -1.18
C LEU A 150 14.08 -4.90 -2.42
N SER A 151 14.71 -4.32 -3.44
CA SER A 151 15.23 -5.07 -4.59
C SER A 151 16.22 -6.19 -4.18
N ARG A 152 17.13 -5.90 -3.23
CA ARG A 152 18.02 -6.93 -2.65
C ARG A 152 17.27 -7.99 -1.86
N TRP A 153 16.25 -7.61 -1.10
CA TRP A 153 15.41 -8.56 -0.37
C TRP A 153 14.66 -9.50 -1.31
N LEU A 154 14.15 -8.99 -2.43
CA LEU A 154 13.49 -9.79 -3.46
C LEU A 154 14.45 -10.81 -4.10
N ASP A 155 15.66 -10.37 -4.46
CA ASP A 155 16.70 -11.27 -4.98
C ASP A 155 17.03 -12.40 -3.99
N PHE A 156 17.22 -12.04 -2.72
CA PHE A 156 17.49 -13.02 -1.67
C PHE A 156 16.32 -13.99 -1.46
N ASN A 157 15.07 -13.56 -1.66
CA ASN A 157 13.87 -14.37 -1.38
C ASN A 157 13.27 -15.08 -2.60
N ALA A 158 13.89 -14.96 -3.78
CA ALA A 158 13.44 -15.66 -4.97
C ALA A 158 13.37 -17.18 -4.73
N GLY A 159 12.18 -17.76 -4.88
CA GLY A 159 11.94 -19.19 -4.69
C GLY A 159 11.97 -19.69 -3.24
N LYS A 160 11.98 -18.79 -2.24
CA LYS A 160 11.96 -19.16 -0.81
C LYS A 160 10.56 -19.34 -0.22
N GLY A 161 9.50 -19.21 -1.03
CA GLY A 161 8.13 -19.49 -0.63
C GLY A 161 7.37 -18.33 0.00
N ARG A 162 7.98 -17.14 0.08
CA ARG A 162 7.33 -15.89 0.56
C ARG A 162 6.11 -15.51 -0.27
N GLU A 163 6.07 -15.96 -1.52
CA GLU A 163 4.95 -15.80 -2.44
C GLU A 163 3.63 -16.33 -1.85
N LEU A 164 3.68 -17.42 -1.06
CA LEU A 164 2.48 -18.00 -0.46
C LEU A 164 1.83 -17.09 0.58
N ASP A 165 2.63 -16.38 1.38
CA ASP A 165 2.13 -15.42 2.37
C ASP A 165 1.46 -14.21 1.69
N ILE A 166 2.03 -13.77 0.57
CA ILE A 166 1.50 -12.67 -0.23
C ILE A 166 0.17 -13.10 -0.89
N ILE A 167 0.15 -14.27 -1.55
CA ILE A 167 -1.04 -14.83 -2.20
C ILE A 167 -2.16 -15.04 -1.18
N LYS A 168 -1.85 -15.52 0.02
CA LYS A 168 -2.83 -15.75 1.08
C LYS A 168 -3.56 -14.47 1.45
N VAL A 169 -2.82 -13.40 1.76
CA VAL A 169 -3.42 -12.11 2.16
C VAL A 169 -4.21 -11.48 1.01
N MET A 170 -3.64 -11.46 -0.21
CA MET A 170 -4.36 -10.97 -1.39
C MET A 170 -5.67 -11.72 -1.61
N ARG A 171 -5.66 -13.05 -1.42
CA ARG A 171 -6.85 -13.90 -1.53
C ARG A 171 -7.89 -13.55 -0.48
N GLU A 172 -7.51 -13.48 0.79
CA GLU A 172 -8.42 -13.17 1.90
C GLU A 172 -9.14 -11.83 1.65
N VAL A 173 -8.38 -10.79 1.28
CA VAL A 173 -8.93 -9.47 0.96
C VAL A 173 -9.81 -9.48 -0.28
N TYR A 174 -9.41 -10.19 -1.34
CA TYR A 174 -10.24 -10.31 -2.55
C TYR A 174 -11.58 -11.00 -2.26
N ILE A 175 -11.60 -12.06 -1.43
CA ILE A 175 -12.84 -12.71 -0.98
C ILE A 175 -13.69 -11.72 -0.19
N LEU A 176 -13.08 -11.03 0.77
CA LEU A 176 -13.77 -10.07 1.63
C LEU A 176 -14.52 -9.05 0.80
N MET A 177 -13.86 -8.41 -0.17
CA MET A 177 -14.45 -7.34 -0.98
C MET A 177 -15.44 -7.86 -2.04
N ARG A 178 -15.29 -9.09 -2.54
CA ARG A 178 -16.21 -9.66 -3.55
C ARG A 178 -17.40 -10.41 -2.97
N GLY A 179 -17.30 -10.93 -1.75
CA GLY A 179 -18.39 -11.65 -1.08
C GLY A 179 -18.64 -13.07 -1.59
N SER A 180 -17.78 -13.63 -2.46
CA SER A 180 -17.94 -14.99 -2.95
C SER A 180 -16.60 -15.69 -3.22
N VAL A 181 -16.47 -16.89 -2.66
CA VAL A 181 -15.33 -17.80 -2.90
C VAL A 181 -15.39 -18.45 -4.29
N GLU A 182 -16.56 -18.48 -4.94
CA GLU A 182 -16.72 -19.10 -6.26
C GLU A 182 -15.94 -18.35 -7.35
N TYR A 183 -15.79 -17.03 -7.20
CA TYR A 183 -14.91 -16.22 -8.04
C TYR A 183 -13.43 -16.60 -7.89
N ILE A 184 -13.04 -17.19 -6.74
CA ILE A 184 -11.65 -17.57 -6.45
C ILE A 184 -11.30 -18.97 -6.95
N ARG A 185 -12.26 -19.89 -7.02
CA ARG A 185 -11.99 -21.25 -7.55
C ARG A 185 -11.53 -21.25 -9.02
N LYS A 186 -11.80 -20.16 -9.75
CA LYS A 186 -11.29 -19.89 -11.11
C LYS A 186 -10.25 -18.75 -11.16
N SER A 187 -9.79 -18.24 -10.01
CA SER A 187 -8.93 -17.07 -9.94
C SER A 187 -7.45 -17.38 -10.16
N ASN A 188 -6.79 -16.57 -10.99
CA ASN A 188 -5.35 -16.59 -11.24
C ASN A 188 -4.58 -15.70 -10.23
N LEU A 189 -5.03 -15.63 -8.96
CA LEU A 189 -4.28 -14.92 -7.91
C LEU A 189 -2.89 -15.56 -7.79
N ASN A 190 -1.84 -14.75 -7.99
CA ASN A 190 -0.48 -15.23 -8.01
C ASN A 190 0.49 -14.15 -7.53
N ALA A 191 1.57 -14.58 -6.89
CA ALA A 191 2.75 -13.77 -6.63
C ALA A 191 3.96 -14.55 -7.15
N THR A 192 4.88 -13.87 -7.81
CA THR A 192 6.13 -14.49 -8.28
C THR A 192 7.26 -13.56 -7.95
N ILE A 193 8.15 -13.99 -7.05
CA ILE A 193 9.41 -13.30 -6.77
C ILE A 193 10.48 -13.92 -7.67
N ARG A 194 11.22 -13.08 -8.37
CA ARG A 194 12.39 -13.45 -9.18
C ARG A 194 13.57 -12.57 -8.77
N SER A 195 14.75 -12.83 -9.33
CA SER A 195 15.94 -12.03 -9.08
C SER A 195 15.63 -10.55 -9.28
N CYS A 196 15.58 -9.79 -8.17
CA CYS A 196 15.21 -8.39 -8.10
C CYS A 196 13.82 -7.99 -8.59
N GLU A 197 12.88 -8.93 -8.76
CA GLU A 197 11.58 -8.62 -9.35
C GLU A 197 10.44 -9.24 -8.55
N ILE A 198 9.29 -8.59 -8.57
CA ILE A 198 8.05 -9.20 -8.10
C ILE A 198 6.92 -8.93 -9.07
N LYS A 199 6.17 -9.99 -9.37
CA LYS A 199 4.92 -9.94 -10.12
C LYS A 199 3.77 -10.30 -9.20
N LEU A 200 2.79 -9.42 -9.07
CA LEU A 200 1.52 -9.67 -8.39
C LEU A 200 0.41 -9.78 -9.43
N VAL A 201 -0.47 -10.76 -9.31
CA VAL A 201 -1.56 -11.01 -10.25
C VAL A 201 -2.87 -11.10 -9.47
N CYS A 202 -3.88 -10.42 -9.99
CA CYS A 202 -5.25 -10.44 -9.47
C CYS A 202 -6.19 -11.03 -10.54
N PRO A 203 -7.45 -11.41 -10.23
CA PRO A 203 -8.38 -11.94 -11.23
C PRO A 203 -9.04 -10.81 -12.05
N GLY A 204 -9.06 -10.95 -13.38
CA GLY A 204 -9.57 -9.93 -14.30
C GLY A 204 -9.13 -10.16 -15.75
N ASN A 205 -9.49 -9.24 -16.64
CA ASN A 205 -9.12 -9.32 -18.06
C ASN A 205 -7.67 -8.87 -18.34
N GLY A 206 -6.95 -8.38 -17.33
CA GLY A 206 -5.52 -8.14 -17.49
C GLY A 206 -4.77 -7.60 -16.27
N CYS A 207 -5.21 -7.85 -15.04
CA CYS A 207 -4.63 -7.25 -13.85
C CYS A 207 -3.40 -7.98 -13.32
N TRP A 208 -2.22 -7.40 -13.57
CA TRP A 208 -0.99 -7.71 -12.85
C TRP A 208 -0.26 -6.43 -12.48
N LEU A 209 0.61 -6.46 -11.49
CA LEU A 209 1.59 -5.42 -11.14
C LEU A 209 2.98 -6.04 -11.24
N ALA A 210 3.80 -5.53 -12.14
CA ALA A 210 5.14 -6.06 -12.44
C ALA A 210 6.09 -4.89 -12.70
N PRO A 211 7.43 -5.10 -12.67
CA PRO A 211 8.39 -4.06 -13.02
C PRO A 211 8.06 -3.48 -14.40
N ALA A 212 8.08 -2.15 -14.51
CA ALA A 212 7.99 -1.45 -15.79
C ALA A 212 9.09 -2.01 -16.71
N ALA A 213 8.71 -2.37 -17.93
CA ALA A 213 9.57 -3.12 -18.85
C ALA A 213 10.94 -2.45 -19.02
N THR A 214 11.95 -2.97 -18.32
CA THR A 214 13.33 -2.76 -18.70
C THR A 214 13.73 -3.96 -19.55
N PRO A 215 14.23 -3.75 -20.78
CA PRO A 215 14.70 -4.85 -21.58
C PRO A 215 15.97 -5.39 -20.93
N TYR A 216 15.86 -6.48 -20.16
CA TYR A 216 16.97 -7.28 -19.65
C TYR A 216 18.13 -6.47 -19.05
N GLY A 217 18.06 -6.02 -17.79
CA GLY A 217 19.24 -5.39 -17.21
C GLY A 217 19.18 -4.71 -15.85
N GLN A 218 18.11 -4.85 -15.05
CA GLN A 218 18.12 -4.28 -13.71
C GLN A 218 19.20 -4.93 -12.84
N ARG A 219 20.05 -4.09 -12.24
CA ARG A 219 21.11 -4.57 -11.35
C ARG A 219 20.54 -4.71 -9.94
N VAL A 220 21.01 -5.75 -9.25
CA VAL A 220 20.77 -5.92 -7.81
C VAL A 220 21.14 -4.64 -7.07
N GLY A 221 20.17 -4.04 -6.37
CA GLY A 221 20.37 -2.79 -5.64
C GLY A 221 20.03 -1.51 -6.41
N GLU A 222 19.36 -1.58 -7.55
CA GLU A 222 18.71 -0.42 -8.16
C GLU A 222 17.24 -0.31 -7.72
N ALA A 223 16.74 0.92 -7.60
CA ALA A 223 15.31 1.19 -7.44
C ALA A 223 14.61 0.97 -8.78
N TYR A 224 13.36 0.51 -8.76
CA TYR A 224 12.56 0.41 -9.96
C TYR A 224 11.08 0.61 -9.71
N GLU A 225 10.37 0.82 -10.81
CA GLU A 225 8.96 1.13 -10.88
C GLU A 225 8.18 -0.12 -11.24
N MET A 226 7.04 -0.34 -10.58
CA MET A 226 6.07 -1.35 -10.92
C MET A 226 4.82 -0.68 -11.45
N THR A 227 4.40 -1.11 -12.64
CA THR A 227 3.23 -0.55 -13.34
C THR A 227 2.27 -1.67 -13.69
N PRO A 228 0.97 -1.49 -13.44
CA PRO A 228 0.00 -2.50 -13.69
C PRO A 228 -0.40 -2.50 -15.15
N HIS A 229 -0.96 -3.61 -15.56
CA HIS A 229 -1.67 -3.71 -16.82
C HIS A 229 -3.15 -3.87 -16.47
N ASN A 230 -4.03 -3.20 -17.23
CA ASN A 230 -5.49 -3.36 -17.23
C ASN A 230 -6.14 -3.66 -15.85
N ILE A 231 -6.12 -2.68 -14.94
CA ILE A 231 -6.95 -2.74 -13.72
C ILE A 231 -8.34 -2.23 -14.10
N ASP A 232 -9.27 -3.18 -14.25
CA ASP A 232 -10.63 -2.95 -14.74
C ASP A 232 -11.58 -2.51 -13.61
N ASP A 233 -11.24 -2.80 -12.34
CA ASP A 233 -12.07 -2.43 -11.21
C ASP A 233 -11.28 -2.10 -9.92
N ILE A 234 -11.98 -1.44 -9.00
CA ILE A 234 -11.45 -0.93 -7.74
C ILE A 234 -11.07 -2.04 -6.75
N VAL A 235 -11.70 -3.22 -6.84
CA VAL A 235 -11.38 -4.36 -5.98
C VAL A 235 -10.01 -4.92 -6.37
N GLN A 236 -9.73 -5.03 -7.66
CA GLN A 236 -8.40 -5.41 -8.15
C GLN A 236 -7.33 -4.43 -7.67
N LEU A 237 -7.60 -3.12 -7.74
CA LEU A 237 -6.70 -2.07 -7.29
C LEU A 237 -6.33 -2.21 -5.81
N LEU A 238 -7.35 -2.35 -4.95
CA LEU A 238 -7.16 -2.52 -3.51
C LEU A 238 -6.45 -3.85 -3.18
N THR A 239 -6.78 -4.94 -3.88
CA THR A 239 -6.08 -6.22 -3.69
C THR A 239 -4.60 -6.15 -4.08
N LEU A 240 -4.25 -5.48 -5.17
CA LEU A 240 -2.85 -5.28 -5.55
C LEU A 240 -2.12 -4.38 -4.53
N THR A 241 -2.78 -3.33 -4.03
CA THR A 241 -2.25 -2.45 -2.97
C THR A 241 -1.94 -3.24 -1.70
N VAL A 242 -2.82 -4.14 -1.30
CA VAL A 242 -2.62 -5.04 -0.16
C VAL A 242 -1.44 -6.00 -0.40
N GLY A 243 -1.30 -6.54 -1.61
CA GLY A 243 -0.13 -7.36 -1.97
C GLY A 243 1.19 -6.61 -1.82
N VAL A 244 1.22 -5.34 -2.26
CA VAL A 244 2.37 -4.43 -2.11
C VAL A 244 2.69 -4.21 -0.63
N ALA A 245 1.68 -3.91 0.19
CA ALA A 245 1.87 -3.73 1.64
C ALA A 245 2.39 -5.01 2.31
N LYS A 246 1.91 -6.18 1.91
CA LYS A 246 2.40 -7.45 2.47
C LYS A 246 3.86 -7.72 2.11
N VAL A 247 4.31 -7.33 0.93
CA VAL A 247 5.72 -7.42 0.51
C VAL A 247 6.60 -6.53 1.38
N ASP A 248 6.20 -5.27 1.56
CA ASP A 248 6.89 -4.30 2.43
C ASP A 248 7.05 -4.85 3.85
N LYS A 249 5.96 -5.38 4.42
CA LYS A 249 5.96 -5.99 5.75
C LYS A 249 6.86 -7.22 5.88
N LEU A 250 6.81 -8.17 4.94
CA LEU A 250 7.67 -9.36 5.00
C LEU A 250 9.15 -8.97 4.92
N ALA A 251 9.47 -7.96 4.13
CA ALA A 251 10.83 -7.43 4.04
C ALA A 251 11.28 -6.77 5.35
N LEU A 252 10.36 -6.11 6.06
CA LEU A 252 10.59 -5.58 7.41
C LEU A 252 10.84 -6.66 8.45
N GLU A 253 9.96 -7.64 8.52
CA GLU A 253 10.08 -8.75 9.46
C GLU A 253 11.43 -9.47 9.29
N ASP A 254 11.81 -9.78 8.05
CA ASP A 254 13.07 -10.49 7.76
C ASP A 254 14.30 -9.67 8.10
N TYR A 255 14.29 -8.38 7.79
CA TYR A 255 15.39 -7.49 8.14
C TYR A 255 15.55 -7.38 9.65
N LEU A 256 14.45 -7.20 10.40
CA LEU A 256 14.52 -7.11 11.86
C LEU A 256 15.06 -8.42 12.46
N ASN A 257 14.57 -9.56 11.97
CA ASN A 257 15.00 -10.88 12.45
C ASN A 257 16.47 -11.20 12.12
N SER A 258 17.04 -10.62 11.07
CA SER A 258 18.46 -10.83 10.72
C SER A 258 19.44 -9.92 11.47
N HIS A 259 18.94 -8.92 12.21
CA HIS A 259 19.75 -7.93 12.92
C HIS A 259 19.48 -7.90 14.44
N LEU A 260 18.68 -8.85 14.96
CA LEU A 260 18.52 -9.16 16.38
C LEU A 260 19.40 -10.35 16.76
#